data_AF-A0A976FCW3-F1
#
_entry.id   AF-A0A976FCW3-F1
#
_cell.length_a   1.000
_cell.length_b   1.000
_cell.length_c   1.000
_cell.angle_alpha   90.00
_cell.angle_beta   90.00
_cell.angle_gamma   90.00
#
_symmetry.space_group_name_H-M   'P 1'
#
loop_
_entity.id
_entity.type
_entity.pdbx_description
1 polymer ?
#
loop_
_entity_poly.entity_id
_entity_poly.type
_entity_poly.pdbx_seq_one_letter_code
_entity_poly.pdbx_strand_id
1 'polypeptide(L)'
;MVTLLCVIVGVAGDAFSVNIDTNKLVDELKDKIKEEKFNTIKGEARTLQLFLAKTADDKWFSTRSEDVKKLMEGETTALVEALTSQDEKLRGSDLVEDVLIGMERPSARQIHVLVVVPEQENDPVNLSSSMMAIFQILVSHMLTAAPSTKTTRNIHFKRNLCKYYKCYQRKRTWVRCMLLNVAFPKSLVTASHLFRRSNEYVADKFVKISDIDDVKNGVLLFKPLKYAYGHFYISFVRDNTGAFRLKLFDPNIRNTRLIDMVTDKSEDKKVLHEAQITELLESISLTQGSCEYNVNTTFGDVDGKALAFIGPERPFNRCLNLQARVARVLALKNGWIEESYDFPDFWSDVDLNDKMDYFHRSLLEAEAIEAA
;
A
#
# COMPACT_ATOMS: atom_id res chain seq x y z
N MET A 1 19.01 -45.33 4.29
CA MET A 1 18.25 -44.23 4.93
C MET A 1 18.87 -43.80 6.26
N VAL A 2 18.99 -42.49 6.46
CA VAL A 2 19.36 -41.80 7.70
C VAL A 2 18.33 -40.71 8.00
N THR A 3 18.18 -40.36 9.28
CA THR A 3 17.34 -39.25 9.72
C THR A 3 18.25 -38.12 10.19
N LEU A 4 18.19 -36.99 9.49
CA LEU A 4 18.94 -35.79 9.82
C LEU A 4 18.03 -34.80 10.51
N LEU A 5 18.51 -34.22 11.61
CA LEU A 5 17.83 -33.14 12.32
C LEU A 5 18.41 -31.81 11.84
N CYS A 6 17.55 -30.99 11.24
CA CYS A 6 17.88 -29.76 10.55
C CYS A 6 17.37 -28.54 11.34
N VAL A 7 18.10 -27.43 11.24
CA VAL A 7 17.68 -26.13 11.80
C VAL A 7 17.89 -25.04 10.75
N ILE A 8 16.94 -24.12 10.63
CA ILE A 8 17.07 -22.93 9.76
C ILE A 8 17.79 -21.85 10.56
N VAL A 9 18.91 -21.36 10.04
CA VAL A 9 19.71 -20.33 10.71
C VAL A 9 19.00 -18.97 10.60
N GLY A 10 18.94 -18.23 11.72
CA GLY A 10 18.33 -16.89 11.78
C GLY A 10 16.80 -16.86 11.79
N VAL A 11 16.14 -18.02 11.90
CA VAL A 11 14.68 -18.12 11.97
C VAL A 11 14.29 -18.82 13.26
N ALA A 12 13.50 -18.14 14.10
CA ALA A 12 13.00 -18.72 15.34
C ALA A 12 12.11 -19.95 15.05
N GLY A 13 12.39 -21.07 15.70
CA GLY A 13 11.63 -22.31 15.55
C GLY A 13 12.38 -23.58 15.98
N ASP A 14 11.61 -24.66 16.09
CA ASP A 14 12.14 -25.97 16.46
C ASP A 14 12.89 -26.66 15.29
N ALA A 15 13.87 -27.48 15.66
CA ALA A 15 14.55 -28.37 14.72
C ALA A 15 13.58 -29.40 14.14
N PHE A 16 13.80 -29.81 12.89
CA PHE A 16 12.90 -30.70 12.15
C PHE A 16 13.66 -31.85 11.50
N SER A 17 13.01 -33.00 11.42
CA SER A 17 13.63 -34.24 10.93
C SER A 17 13.41 -34.41 9.44
N VAL A 18 14.46 -34.80 8.72
CA VAL A 18 14.43 -35.12 7.29
C VAL A 18 14.99 -36.52 7.08
N ASN A 19 14.25 -37.38 6.39
CA ASN A 19 14.68 -38.75 6.07
C ASN A 19 15.25 -38.81 4.65
N ILE A 20 16.48 -39.29 4.48
CA ILE A 20 17.15 -39.40 3.18
C ILE A 20 17.99 -40.67 3.08
N ASP A 21 18.11 -41.23 1.87
CA ASP A 21 19.06 -42.32 1.61
C ASP A 21 20.46 -41.77 1.40
N THR A 22 21.47 -42.45 1.95
CA THR A 22 22.85 -41.94 1.98
C THR A 22 23.50 -41.94 0.60
N ASN A 23 23.01 -42.76 -0.32
CA ASN A 23 23.42 -42.77 -1.73
C ASN A 23 22.74 -41.69 -2.59
N LYS A 24 21.99 -40.76 -1.98
CA LYS A 24 21.40 -39.61 -2.66
C LYS A 24 22.32 -38.41 -2.60
N LEU A 25 22.12 -37.50 -3.55
CA LEU A 25 22.86 -36.25 -3.62
C LEU A 25 22.39 -35.26 -2.57
N VAL A 26 23.27 -34.33 -2.18
CA VAL A 26 22.93 -33.20 -1.31
C VAL A 26 21.84 -32.31 -1.94
N ASP A 27 21.73 -32.22 -3.27
CA ASP A 27 20.61 -31.50 -3.89
C ASP A 27 19.25 -32.16 -3.62
N GLU A 28 19.16 -33.48 -3.57
CA GLU A 28 17.95 -34.18 -3.15
C GLU A 28 17.64 -33.94 -1.66
N LEU A 29 18.66 -33.69 -0.83
CA LEU A 29 18.48 -33.25 0.57
C LEU A 29 17.85 -31.86 0.65
N LYS A 30 18.29 -30.93 -0.20
CA LYS A 30 17.69 -29.58 -0.26
C LYS A 30 16.22 -29.63 -0.66
N ASP A 31 15.87 -30.48 -1.63
CA ASP A 31 14.48 -30.68 -2.05
C ASP A 31 13.61 -31.17 -0.89
N LYS A 32 14.07 -32.19 -0.16
CA LYS A 32 13.35 -32.71 1.02
C LYS A 32 13.23 -31.71 2.16
N ILE A 33 14.28 -30.93 2.42
CA ILE A 33 14.24 -29.84 3.43
C ILE A 33 13.17 -28.82 3.06
N LYS A 34 13.10 -28.43 1.77
CA LYS A 34 12.09 -27.50 1.30
C LYS A 34 10.68 -28.09 1.40
N GLU A 35 10.50 -29.36 1.06
CA GLU A 35 9.20 -30.04 1.18
C GLU A 35 8.68 -30.01 2.63
N GLU A 36 9.52 -30.35 3.60
CA GLU A 36 9.18 -30.35 5.03
C GLU A 36 8.92 -28.94 5.58
N LYS A 37 9.57 -27.90 5.03
CA LYS A 37 9.45 -26.50 5.48
C LYS A 37 8.97 -25.56 4.38
N PHE A 38 8.02 -26.00 3.56
CA PHE A 38 7.56 -25.26 2.38
C PHE A 38 6.94 -23.89 2.70
N ASN A 39 6.32 -23.75 3.88
CA ASN A 39 5.74 -22.47 4.33
C ASN A 39 6.81 -21.44 4.74
N THR A 40 7.97 -21.92 5.19
CA THR A 40 9.06 -21.08 5.70
C THR A 40 10.11 -20.80 4.62
N ILE A 41 10.43 -21.80 3.80
CA ILE A 41 11.42 -21.71 2.73
C ILE A 41 10.73 -21.32 1.42
N LYS A 42 10.80 -20.04 1.05
CA LYS A 42 10.31 -19.52 -0.24
C LYS A 42 11.44 -19.56 -1.29
N GLY A 43 11.12 -19.93 -2.53
CA GLY A 43 12.07 -20.00 -3.64
C GLY A 43 12.51 -21.40 -4.04
N GLU A 44 13.55 -21.53 -4.87
CA GLU A 44 14.03 -22.82 -5.38
C GLU A 44 14.95 -23.54 -4.38
N ALA A 45 14.76 -24.84 -4.18
CA ALA A 45 15.53 -25.64 -3.22
C ALA A 45 17.05 -25.60 -3.50
N ARG A 46 17.46 -25.54 -4.78
CA ARG A 46 18.87 -25.43 -5.18
C ARG A 46 19.60 -24.21 -4.59
N THR A 47 18.87 -23.17 -4.19
CA THR A 47 19.44 -21.96 -3.60
C THR A 47 19.84 -22.14 -2.13
N LEU A 48 19.28 -23.15 -1.43
CA LEU A 48 19.62 -23.44 -0.05
C LEU A 48 21.11 -23.75 0.11
N GLN A 49 21.69 -23.21 1.17
CA GLN A 49 23.06 -23.51 1.57
C GLN A 49 23.00 -24.39 2.80
N LEU A 50 23.60 -25.58 2.69
CA LEU A 50 23.62 -26.57 3.75
C LEU A 50 25.03 -26.65 4.33
N PHE A 51 25.11 -26.76 5.65
CA PHE A 51 26.36 -26.89 6.40
C PHE A 51 26.20 -27.98 7.45
N LEU A 52 27.29 -28.67 7.78
CA LEU A 52 27.28 -29.63 8.88
C LEU A 52 27.30 -28.92 10.23
N ALA A 53 26.41 -29.33 11.12
CA ALA A 53 26.31 -28.83 12.48
C ALA A 53 27.31 -29.55 13.40
N LYS A 54 28.61 -29.34 13.15
CA LYS A 54 29.70 -30.02 13.86
C LYS A 54 30.59 -29.08 14.65
N THR A 55 31.17 -29.60 15.72
CA THR A 55 32.23 -28.95 16.51
C THR A 55 33.60 -29.15 15.83
N ALA A 56 34.63 -28.45 16.34
CA ALA A 56 36.01 -28.60 15.85
C ALA A 56 36.57 -30.03 15.99
N ASP A 57 36.00 -30.85 16.88
CA ASP A 57 36.35 -32.27 17.07
C ASP A 57 35.47 -33.23 16.23
N ASP A 58 34.82 -32.73 15.18
CA ASP A 58 33.93 -33.49 14.28
C ASP A 58 32.76 -34.20 15.01
N LYS A 59 32.26 -33.60 16.09
CA LYS A 59 31.07 -34.09 16.81
C LYS A 59 29.84 -33.23 16.53
N TRP A 60 28.68 -33.87 16.43
CA TRP A 60 27.39 -33.20 16.25
C TRP A 60 27.04 -32.26 17.41
N PHE A 61 26.33 -31.17 17.11
CA PHE A 61 25.79 -30.31 18.16
C PHE A 61 24.70 -31.00 18.96
N SER A 62 24.80 -30.93 20.28
CA SER A 62 23.70 -31.34 21.15
C SER A 62 22.56 -30.33 21.08
N THR A 63 21.31 -30.82 21.02
CA THR A 63 20.13 -29.95 21.14
C THR A 63 20.02 -29.20 22.47
N ARG A 64 20.88 -29.53 23.45
CA ARG A 64 20.92 -28.90 24.77
C ARG A 64 22.04 -27.88 24.93
N SER A 65 22.88 -27.68 23.91
CA SER A 65 23.93 -26.66 23.97
C SER A 65 23.31 -25.27 23.99
N GLU A 66 24.02 -24.31 24.57
CA GLU A 66 23.53 -22.93 24.66
C GLU A 66 23.44 -22.29 23.27
N ASP A 67 24.37 -22.61 22.36
CA ASP A 67 24.33 -22.15 20.97
C ASP A 67 23.09 -22.64 20.23
N VAL A 68 22.66 -23.89 20.44
CA VAL A 68 21.46 -24.42 19.77
C VAL A 68 20.18 -23.80 20.33
N LYS A 69 20.12 -23.48 21.63
CA LYS A 69 18.96 -22.77 22.20
C LYS A 69 18.82 -21.37 21.59
N LYS A 70 19.92 -20.62 21.50
CA LYS A 70 19.95 -19.31 20.85
C LYS A 70 19.55 -19.40 19.38
N LEU A 71 20.04 -20.43 18.70
CA LEU A 71 19.66 -20.71 17.31
C LEU A 71 18.15 -20.97 17.16
N MET A 72 17.53 -21.71 18.09
CA MET A 72 16.08 -21.95 18.11
C MET A 72 15.27 -20.68 18.42
N GLU A 73 15.84 -19.73 19.16
CA GLU A 73 15.26 -18.40 19.41
C GLU A 73 15.43 -17.45 18.20
N GLY A 74 16.14 -17.89 17.15
CA GLY A 74 16.41 -17.11 15.94
C GLY A 74 17.66 -16.24 16.02
N GLU A 75 18.46 -16.36 17.08
CA GLU A 75 19.74 -15.67 17.24
C GLU A 75 20.87 -16.47 16.57
N THR A 76 21.82 -15.74 15.98
CA THR A 76 23.04 -16.33 15.41
C THR A 76 24.21 -16.12 16.38
N THR A 77 25.01 -17.16 16.62
CA THR A 77 26.22 -17.08 17.47
C THR A 77 27.48 -17.11 16.61
N ALA A 78 28.60 -16.60 17.14
CA ALA A 78 29.89 -16.60 16.44
C ALA A 78 30.34 -17.99 15.94
N LEU A 79 29.92 -19.05 16.65
CA LEU A 79 30.16 -20.44 16.24
C LEU A 79 29.34 -20.83 15.01
N VAL A 80 28.07 -20.43 14.97
CA VAL A 80 27.20 -20.65 13.81
C VAL A 80 27.71 -19.85 12.61
N GLU A 81 28.13 -18.60 12.80
CA GLU A 81 28.72 -17.77 11.74
C GLU A 81 29.95 -18.43 11.11
N ALA A 82 30.87 -18.95 11.94
CA ALA A 82 32.06 -19.64 11.48
C ALA A 82 31.74 -20.89 10.64
N LEU A 83 30.74 -21.68 11.07
CA LEU A 83 30.30 -22.89 10.38
C LEU A 83 29.52 -22.61 9.09
N THR A 84 28.87 -21.44 9.00
CA THR A 84 28.14 -21.00 7.80
C THR A 84 29.00 -20.16 6.85
N SER A 85 30.33 -20.18 7.02
CA SER A 85 31.26 -19.53 6.09
C SER A 85 31.28 -20.26 4.74
N GLN A 86 31.51 -19.54 3.63
CA GLN A 86 31.36 -20.08 2.28
C GLN A 86 32.23 -21.32 1.99
N ASP A 87 33.37 -21.45 2.67
CA ASP A 87 34.33 -22.54 2.47
C ASP A 87 33.82 -23.90 2.99
N GLU A 88 32.87 -23.91 3.93
CA GLU A 88 32.31 -25.12 4.56
C GLU A 88 30.98 -25.57 3.94
N LYS A 89 30.57 -24.92 2.83
CA LYS A 89 29.29 -25.19 2.16
C LYS A 89 29.29 -26.55 1.48
N LEU A 90 28.27 -27.37 1.77
CA LEU A 90 28.05 -28.64 1.09
C LEU A 90 27.72 -28.44 -0.39
N ARG A 91 28.41 -29.17 -1.27
CA ARG A 91 28.16 -29.09 -2.71
C ARG A 91 26.98 -29.97 -3.08
N GLY A 92 26.12 -29.47 -3.97
CA GLY A 92 24.92 -30.19 -4.40
C GLY A 92 25.21 -31.54 -5.07
N SER A 93 26.38 -31.64 -5.73
CA SER A 93 26.88 -32.83 -6.41
C SER A 93 27.47 -33.90 -5.50
N ASP A 94 27.67 -33.61 -4.21
CA ASP A 94 28.24 -34.58 -3.28
C ASP A 94 27.17 -35.59 -2.84
N LEU A 95 27.56 -36.83 -2.60
CA LEU A 95 26.67 -37.81 -1.99
C LEU A 95 26.56 -37.55 -0.49
N VAL A 96 25.37 -37.80 0.08
CA VAL A 96 25.16 -37.67 1.52
C VAL A 96 26.09 -38.61 2.29
N GLU A 97 26.42 -39.79 1.76
CA GLU A 97 27.38 -40.70 2.38
C GLU A 97 28.79 -40.11 2.46
N ASP A 98 29.26 -39.41 1.43
CA ASP A 98 30.58 -38.77 1.39
C ASP A 98 30.67 -37.64 2.40
N VAL A 99 29.60 -36.84 2.50
CA VAL A 99 29.50 -35.74 3.47
C VAL A 99 29.53 -36.24 4.92
N LEU A 100 29.03 -37.45 5.18
CA LEU A 100 28.98 -38.03 6.52
C LEU A 100 30.23 -38.86 6.88
N ILE A 101 31.23 -38.95 6.01
CA ILE A 101 32.48 -39.66 6.30
C ILE A 101 33.16 -39.04 7.52
N GLY A 102 33.60 -39.89 8.46
CA GLY A 102 34.29 -39.46 9.68
C GLY A 102 33.36 -38.97 10.79
N MET A 103 32.07 -38.79 10.51
CA MET A 103 31.08 -38.39 11.51
C MET A 103 30.49 -39.61 12.24
N GLU A 104 30.11 -39.42 13.51
CA GLU A 104 29.29 -40.39 14.22
C GLU A 104 27.94 -40.57 13.51
N ARG A 105 27.38 -41.78 13.55
CA ARG A 105 26.07 -42.04 12.93
C ARG A 105 25.00 -41.12 13.55
N PRO A 106 24.23 -40.37 12.74
CA PRO A 106 23.18 -39.48 13.22
C PRO A 106 22.23 -40.15 14.22
N SER A 107 21.99 -39.49 15.36
CA SER A 107 21.15 -40.01 16.44
C SER A 107 20.27 -38.94 17.06
N ALA A 108 19.37 -39.33 17.97
CA ALA A 108 18.44 -38.40 18.59
C ALA A 108 19.16 -37.34 19.45
N ARG A 109 18.55 -36.14 19.55
CA ARG A 109 19.06 -35.00 20.35
C ARG A 109 20.38 -34.40 19.83
N GLN A 110 20.66 -34.58 18.55
CA GLN A 110 21.77 -33.97 17.84
C GLN A 110 21.25 -33.14 16.67
N ILE A 111 21.77 -31.93 16.46
CA ILE A 111 21.58 -31.18 15.22
C ILE A 111 22.65 -31.63 14.24
N HIS A 112 22.25 -31.90 13.00
CA HIS A 112 23.13 -32.47 11.98
C HIS A 112 23.38 -31.49 10.84
N VAL A 113 22.36 -30.73 10.45
CA VAL A 113 22.42 -29.82 9.29
C VAL A 113 21.95 -28.43 9.69
N LEU A 114 22.75 -27.43 9.38
CA LEU A 114 22.37 -26.02 9.40
C LEU A 114 21.90 -25.64 8.00
N VAL A 115 20.70 -25.07 7.90
CA VAL A 115 20.08 -24.62 6.66
C VAL A 115 20.13 -23.10 6.64
N VAL A 116 20.97 -22.55 5.77
CA VAL A 116 20.99 -21.12 5.49
C VAL A 116 20.16 -20.89 4.24
N VAL A 117 19.12 -20.09 4.39
CA VAL A 117 18.35 -19.58 3.26
C VAL A 117 19.06 -18.30 2.82
N PRO A 118 19.71 -18.27 1.64
CA PRO A 118 20.31 -17.03 1.17
C PRO A 118 19.23 -15.96 1.07
N GLU A 119 19.59 -14.73 1.44
CA GLU A 119 18.83 -13.56 1.05
C GLU A 119 18.75 -13.60 -0.48
N GLN A 120 17.59 -13.95 -1.02
CA GLN A 120 17.39 -13.89 -2.45
C GLN A 120 17.41 -12.41 -2.83
N GLU A 121 18.21 -12.02 -3.83
CA GLU A 121 18.07 -10.72 -4.53
C GLU A 121 16.63 -10.51 -5.05
N ASN A 122 15.85 -11.58 -5.12
CA ASN A 122 14.39 -11.57 -5.19
C ASN A 122 13.77 -11.43 -3.80
N ASP A 123 14.05 -10.29 -3.19
CA ASP A 123 13.37 -9.85 -1.98
C ASP A 123 11.85 -9.87 -2.25
N PRO A 124 10.99 -10.45 -1.38
CA PRO A 124 9.54 -10.23 -1.48
C PRO A 124 9.21 -8.73 -1.44
N VAL A 125 10.10 -7.88 -0.92
CA VAL A 125 10.04 -6.42 -1.03
C VAL A 125 10.17 -5.93 -2.48
N ASN A 126 10.98 -6.58 -3.31
CA ASN A 126 11.26 -6.14 -4.68
C ASN A 126 10.26 -6.70 -5.72
N LEU A 127 9.79 -7.94 -5.52
CA LEU A 127 8.64 -8.48 -6.27
C LEU A 127 7.34 -7.77 -5.85
N SER A 128 7.15 -7.48 -4.56
CA SER A 128 6.11 -6.58 -4.08
C SER A 128 6.26 -5.21 -4.73
N SER A 129 7.45 -4.60 -4.79
CA SER A 129 7.67 -3.30 -5.41
C SER A 129 7.32 -3.30 -6.91
N SER A 130 7.73 -4.33 -7.64
CA SER A 130 7.45 -4.49 -9.09
C SER A 130 5.97 -4.77 -9.35
N MET A 131 5.34 -5.66 -8.58
CA MET A 131 3.90 -5.91 -8.63
C MET A 131 3.09 -4.70 -8.16
N MET A 132 3.58 -3.94 -7.18
CA MET A 132 2.98 -2.69 -6.71
C MET A 132 3.10 -1.60 -7.77
N ALA A 133 4.20 -1.55 -8.52
CA ALA A 133 4.34 -0.64 -9.65
C ALA A 133 3.35 -1.00 -10.78
N ILE A 134 3.25 -2.29 -11.15
CA ILE A 134 2.29 -2.78 -12.14
C ILE A 134 0.85 -2.55 -11.67
N PHE A 135 0.54 -2.87 -10.41
CA PHE A 135 -0.76 -2.61 -9.81
C PHE A 135 -1.07 -1.12 -9.78
N GLN A 136 -0.12 -0.27 -9.41
CA GLN A 136 -0.30 1.17 -9.40
C GLN A 136 -0.59 1.70 -10.82
N ILE A 137 0.03 1.11 -11.85
CA ILE A 137 -0.29 1.38 -13.26
C ILE A 137 -1.71 0.91 -13.61
N LEU A 138 -2.04 -0.36 -13.37
CA LEU A 138 -3.36 -0.95 -13.68
C LEU A 138 -4.51 -0.24 -12.95
N VAL A 139 -4.32 0.06 -11.67
CA VAL A 139 -5.26 0.82 -10.85
C VAL A 139 -5.37 2.24 -11.34
N SER A 140 -4.27 2.90 -11.71
CA SER A 140 -4.36 4.21 -12.34
C SER A 140 -5.17 4.15 -13.63
N HIS A 141 -4.94 3.16 -14.50
CA HIS A 141 -5.75 2.96 -15.71
C HIS A 141 -7.24 2.76 -15.40
N MET A 142 -7.57 1.87 -14.46
CA MET A 142 -8.96 1.65 -14.03
C MET A 142 -9.61 2.91 -13.44
N LEU A 143 -8.90 3.62 -12.55
CA LEU A 143 -9.44 4.78 -11.83
C LEU A 143 -9.54 6.04 -12.70
N THR A 144 -8.73 6.15 -13.76
CA THR A 144 -8.73 7.29 -14.69
C THR A 144 -9.74 7.14 -15.82
N ALA A 145 -9.98 5.91 -16.29
CA ALA A 145 -11.02 5.62 -17.29
C ALA A 145 -12.44 5.75 -16.71
N ALA A 146 -12.59 5.64 -15.39
CA ALA A 146 -13.88 5.72 -14.71
C ALA A 146 -14.43 7.16 -14.73
N PRO A 147 -15.65 7.41 -15.26
CA PRO A 147 -16.24 8.75 -15.29
C PRO A 147 -16.41 9.31 -13.87
N SER A 148 -16.24 10.61 -13.72
CA SER A 148 -16.42 11.25 -12.40
C SER A 148 -17.84 11.02 -11.88
N THR A 149 -17.97 10.66 -10.60
CA THR A 149 -19.28 10.37 -10.01
C THR A 149 -20.16 11.62 -10.07
N LYS A 150 -21.31 11.50 -10.74
CA LYS A 150 -22.39 12.49 -10.67
C LYS A 150 -23.11 12.30 -9.33
N THR A 151 -22.93 13.25 -8.42
CA THR A 151 -23.53 13.27 -7.07
C THR A 151 -25.06 13.42 -7.08
N THR A 152 -25.66 13.55 -8.26
CA THR A 152 -27.10 13.72 -8.46
C THR A 152 -27.91 12.45 -8.17
N ARG A 153 -27.28 11.28 -8.04
CA ARG A 153 -27.99 9.99 -7.87
C ARG A 153 -28.37 9.62 -6.44
N ASN A 154 -27.68 10.15 -5.40
CA ASN A 154 -28.07 9.95 -4.01
C ASN A 154 -28.03 11.26 -3.22
N ILE A 155 -29.20 11.89 -3.07
CA ILE A 155 -29.37 13.14 -2.30
C ILE A 155 -29.00 12.99 -0.82
N HIS A 156 -28.97 11.77 -0.29
CA HIS A 156 -28.67 11.50 1.11
C HIS A 156 -27.17 11.53 1.41
N PHE A 157 -26.29 11.21 0.45
CA PHE A 157 -24.85 11.19 0.67
C PHE A 157 -24.31 12.55 1.10
N LYS A 158 -24.54 13.60 0.30
CA LYS A 158 -24.15 14.98 0.65
C LYS A 158 -24.77 15.42 1.97
N ARG A 159 -26.02 15.02 2.24
CA ARG A 159 -26.70 15.35 3.50
C ARG A 159 -26.01 14.70 4.70
N ASN A 160 -25.61 13.44 4.58
CA ASN A 160 -24.95 12.69 5.63
C ASN A 160 -23.53 13.21 5.86
N LEU A 161 -22.78 13.52 4.80
CA LEU A 161 -21.48 14.21 4.87
C LEU A 161 -21.55 15.54 5.63
N CYS A 162 -22.53 16.38 5.28
CA CYS A 162 -22.69 17.67 5.96
C CYS A 162 -23.01 17.51 7.45
N LYS A 163 -23.72 16.45 7.85
CA LYS A 163 -23.97 16.15 9.26
C LYS A 163 -22.70 15.64 9.95
N TYR A 164 -22.04 14.65 9.34
CA TYR A 164 -20.84 14.00 9.88
C TYR A 164 -19.70 15.00 10.11
N TYR A 165 -19.38 15.83 9.12
CA TYR A 165 -18.33 16.85 9.22
C TYR A 165 -18.80 18.21 9.78
N LYS A 166 -20.06 18.29 10.25
CA LYS A 166 -20.67 19.50 10.81
C LYS A 166 -20.59 20.73 9.89
N CYS A 167 -20.70 20.51 8.57
CA CYS A 167 -20.51 21.55 7.55
C CYS A 167 -21.78 22.36 7.23
N TYR A 168 -22.95 22.02 7.78
CA TYR A 168 -24.17 22.82 7.57
C TYR A 168 -24.13 24.14 8.34
N GLN A 169 -24.59 25.21 7.68
CA GLN A 169 -24.82 26.51 8.28
C GLN A 169 -26.16 27.09 7.85
N ARG A 170 -26.62 28.15 8.53
CA ARG A 170 -27.84 28.93 8.20
C ARG A 170 -29.07 28.05 7.94
N LYS A 171 -29.48 27.24 8.92
CA LYS A 171 -30.60 26.29 8.76
C LYS A 171 -30.43 25.37 7.53
N ARG A 172 -29.19 24.97 7.23
CA ARG A 172 -28.81 24.00 6.18
C ARG A 172 -28.93 24.50 4.74
N THR A 173 -29.13 25.81 4.53
CA THR A 173 -29.10 26.44 3.20
C THR A 173 -27.67 26.72 2.73
N TRP A 174 -26.71 26.75 3.65
CA TRP A 174 -25.29 26.96 3.37
C TRP A 174 -24.46 25.74 3.79
N VAL A 175 -23.36 25.51 3.08
CA VAL A 175 -22.44 24.40 3.30
C VAL A 175 -21.01 24.92 3.30
N ARG A 176 -20.23 24.52 4.30
CA ARG A 176 -18.80 24.79 4.40
C ARG A 176 -18.01 23.93 3.42
N CYS A 177 -17.18 24.55 2.58
CA CYS A 177 -16.14 23.86 1.83
C CYS A 177 -14.99 23.50 2.79
N MET A 178 -14.63 22.23 2.84
CA MET A 178 -13.63 21.73 3.80
C MET A 178 -12.22 22.26 3.51
N LEU A 179 -11.85 22.51 2.26
CA LEU A 179 -10.54 23.07 1.93
C LEU A 179 -10.47 24.59 2.15
N LEU A 180 -11.45 25.33 1.63
CA LEU A 180 -11.44 26.79 1.73
C LEU A 180 -11.72 27.25 3.16
N ASN A 181 -12.40 26.42 3.96
CA ASN A 181 -12.97 26.72 5.26
C ASN A 181 -14.00 27.88 5.23
N VAL A 182 -14.66 28.05 4.09
CA VAL A 182 -15.67 29.09 3.86
C VAL A 182 -17.01 28.44 3.60
N ALA A 183 -18.08 29.03 4.13
CA ALA A 183 -19.44 28.62 3.85
C ALA A 183 -19.97 29.29 2.59
N PHE A 184 -20.57 28.49 1.71
CA PHE A 184 -21.21 28.96 0.49
C PHE A 184 -22.69 28.55 0.48
N PRO A 185 -23.52 29.16 -0.37
CA PRO A 185 -24.80 28.58 -0.77
C PRO A 185 -24.66 27.10 -1.13
N LYS A 186 -25.62 26.29 -0.70
CA LYS A 186 -25.57 24.82 -0.85
C LYS A 186 -25.39 24.37 -2.30
N SER A 187 -25.81 25.15 -3.29
CA SER A 187 -25.65 24.90 -4.73
C SER A 187 -24.18 24.92 -5.20
N LEU A 188 -23.30 25.65 -4.51
CA LEU A 188 -21.91 25.89 -4.91
C LEU A 188 -20.91 24.87 -4.36
N VAL A 189 -21.27 24.18 -3.27
CA VAL A 189 -20.48 23.08 -2.71
C VAL A 189 -21.05 21.76 -3.15
N THR A 190 -20.21 20.78 -3.46
CA THR A 190 -20.65 19.43 -3.76
C THR A 190 -19.95 18.40 -2.87
N ALA A 191 -20.59 17.26 -2.69
CA ALA A 191 -19.92 16.10 -2.16
C ALA A 191 -19.01 15.52 -3.24
N SER A 192 -17.80 15.12 -2.90
CA SER A 192 -16.95 14.32 -3.76
C SER A 192 -16.69 13.01 -3.05
N HIS A 193 -17.00 11.90 -3.72
CA HIS A 193 -16.47 10.61 -3.32
C HIS A 193 -14.95 10.61 -3.45
N LEU A 194 -14.26 9.98 -2.51
CA LEU A 194 -12.81 9.81 -2.54
C LEU A 194 -12.45 8.64 -3.45
N PHE A 195 -13.07 7.48 -3.18
CA PHE A 195 -13.13 6.36 -4.10
C PHE A 195 -14.41 6.43 -4.92
N ARG A 196 -14.28 6.55 -6.24
CA ARG A 196 -15.39 6.86 -7.15
C ARG A 196 -16.43 5.74 -7.13
N ARG A 197 -17.72 6.11 -7.16
CA ARG A 197 -18.82 5.13 -7.24
C ARG A 197 -18.79 4.27 -8.50
N SER A 198 -18.25 4.77 -9.61
CA SER A 198 -18.06 3.95 -10.82
C SER A 198 -17.19 2.72 -10.58
N ASN A 199 -16.42 2.69 -9.47
CA ASN A 199 -15.58 1.58 -9.07
C ASN A 199 -16.16 0.82 -7.86
N GLU A 200 -17.45 0.98 -7.56
CA GLU A 200 -18.11 0.32 -6.42
C GLU A 200 -17.93 -1.21 -6.43
N TYR A 201 -17.95 -1.84 -7.60
CA TYR A 201 -17.73 -3.28 -7.79
C TYR A 201 -16.37 -3.79 -7.27
N VAL A 202 -15.40 -2.90 -7.10
CA VAL A 202 -14.07 -3.21 -6.54
C VAL A 202 -13.81 -2.49 -5.21
N ALA A 203 -14.77 -1.75 -4.66
CA ALA A 203 -14.52 -0.89 -3.49
C ALA A 203 -14.21 -1.68 -2.21
N ASP A 204 -14.97 -2.73 -1.93
CA ASP A 204 -14.72 -3.61 -0.79
C ASP A 204 -13.35 -4.29 -0.92
N LYS A 205 -13.11 -4.80 -2.12
CA LYS A 205 -11.89 -5.47 -2.54
C LYS A 205 -10.63 -4.59 -2.37
N PHE A 206 -10.61 -3.40 -2.99
CA PHE A 206 -9.41 -2.55 -3.07
C PHE A 206 -9.19 -1.65 -1.87
N VAL A 207 -10.28 -1.14 -1.30
CA VAL A 207 -10.23 -0.12 -0.26
C VAL A 207 -11.14 -0.46 0.92
N LYS A 208 -11.59 -1.71 1.10
CA LYS A 208 -12.37 -2.14 2.27
C LYS A 208 -13.53 -1.19 2.57
N ILE A 209 -14.26 -0.80 1.53
CA ILE A 209 -15.48 0.00 1.62
C ILE A 209 -16.65 -0.89 1.24
N SER A 210 -17.43 -1.29 2.23
CA SER A 210 -18.65 -2.08 2.04
C SER A 210 -19.83 -1.24 1.55
N ASP A 211 -19.86 0.05 1.90
CA ASP A 211 -20.85 1.03 1.43
C ASP A 211 -20.13 2.20 0.76
N ILE A 212 -20.28 2.34 -0.55
CA ILE A 212 -19.64 3.41 -1.32
C ILE A 212 -20.07 4.81 -0.86
N ASP A 213 -21.24 4.94 -0.24
CA ASP A 213 -21.79 6.17 0.33
C ASP A 213 -21.45 6.37 1.80
N ASP A 214 -20.51 5.60 2.35
CA ASP A 214 -19.91 5.87 3.65
C ASP A 214 -19.40 7.32 3.69
N VAL A 215 -19.78 8.06 4.73
CA VAL A 215 -19.40 9.47 4.92
C VAL A 215 -17.89 9.68 5.02
N LYS A 216 -17.13 8.66 5.43
CA LYS A 216 -15.66 8.68 5.41
C LYS A 216 -15.09 8.53 3.99
N ASN A 217 -15.86 8.02 3.03
CA ASN A 217 -15.51 8.01 1.61
C ASN A 217 -15.86 9.34 0.90
N GLY A 218 -16.08 10.42 1.63
CA GLY A 218 -16.44 11.70 1.01
C GLY A 218 -15.85 12.93 1.66
N VAL A 219 -15.78 13.99 0.85
CA VAL A 219 -15.38 15.34 1.24
C VAL A 219 -16.30 16.38 0.59
N LEU A 220 -16.43 17.55 1.22
CA LEU A 220 -17.26 18.65 0.73
C LEU A 220 -16.37 19.75 0.14
N LEU A 221 -16.43 19.91 -1.18
CA LEU A 221 -15.58 20.82 -1.93
C LEU A 221 -16.41 21.82 -2.75
N PHE A 222 -15.90 23.04 -2.87
CA PHE A 222 -16.39 24.01 -3.84
C PHE A 222 -16.29 23.40 -5.26
N LYS A 223 -17.28 23.63 -6.12
CA LYS A 223 -17.42 22.93 -7.40
C LYS A 223 -16.15 22.89 -8.27
N PRO A 224 -15.42 24.00 -8.48
CA PRO A 224 -14.13 23.99 -9.17
C PRO A 224 -13.08 23.06 -8.55
N LEU A 225 -12.96 23.08 -7.22
CA LEU A 225 -12.04 22.19 -6.50
C LEU A 225 -12.47 20.73 -6.64
N LYS A 226 -13.77 20.42 -6.56
CA LYS A 226 -14.24 19.05 -6.83
C LYS A 226 -13.91 18.63 -8.25
N TYR A 227 -14.08 19.52 -9.23
CA TYR A 227 -13.77 19.22 -10.62
C TYR A 227 -12.28 18.89 -10.77
N ALA A 228 -11.39 19.77 -10.29
CA ALA A 228 -9.95 19.55 -10.35
C ALA A 228 -9.50 18.26 -9.62
N TYR A 229 -10.07 17.99 -8.43
CA TYR A 229 -9.82 16.75 -7.69
C TYR A 229 -10.27 15.51 -8.50
N GLY A 230 -11.44 15.59 -9.12
CA GLY A 230 -11.97 14.53 -9.99
C GLY A 230 -11.21 14.32 -11.29
N HIS A 231 -10.32 15.24 -11.68
CA HIS A 231 -9.45 15.09 -12.85
C HIS A 231 -7.97 14.89 -12.45
N PHE A 232 -7.70 14.69 -11.15
CA PHE A 232 -6.35 14.50 -10.61
C PHE A 232 -5.39 15.68 -10.83
N TYR A 233 -5.90 16.86 -11.18
CA TYR A 233 -5.09 18.09 -11.24
C TYR A 233 -4.63 18.54 -9.85
N ILE A 234 -5.42 18.17 -8.83
CA ILE A 234 -5.11 18.34 -7.42
C ILE A 234 -5.38 17.03 -6.66
N SER A 235 -4.77 16.92 -5.49
CA SER A 235 -5.05 15.86 -4.51
C SER A 235 -4.79 16.37 -3.09
N PHE A 236 -4.95 15.52 -2.09
CA PHE A 236 -4.54 15.79 -0.71
C PHE A 236 -3.47 14.79 -0.27
N VAL A 237 -2.32 15.30 0.16
CA VAL A 237 -1.24 14.53 0.77
C VAL A 237 -1.23 14.76 2.28
N ARG A 238 -0.76 13.78 3.06
CA ARG A 238 -0.64 13.93 4.51
C ARG A 238 0.76 14.43 4.87
N ASP A 239 0.83 15.52 5.61
CA ASP A 239 2.09 16.06 6.11
C ASP A 239 2.51 15.40 7.45
N ASN A 240 3.68 15.79 7.95
CA ASN A 240 4.24 15.29 9.21
C ASN A 240 3.42 15.69 10.45
N THR A 241 2.55 16.70 10.33
CA THR A 241 1.60 17.09 11.41
C THR A 241 0.34 16.22 11.40
N GLY A 242 0.21 15.34 10.41
CA GLY A 242 -0.96 14.51 10.18
C GLY A 242 -2.09 15.23 9.43
N ALA A 243 -1.88 16.45 8.96
CA ALA A 243 -2.86 17.25 8.24
C ALA A 243 -2.90 16.87 6.75
N PHE A 244 -4.10 16.82 6.17
CA PHE A 244 -4.29 16.62 4.73
C PHE A 244 -4.17 17.94 4.00
N ARG A 245 -3.06 18.16 3.30
CA ARG A 245 -2.77 19.37 2.53
C ARG A 245 -3.04 19.16 1.06
N LEU A 246 -3.67 20.15 0.42
CA LEU A 246 -3.80 20.14 -1.03
C LEU A 246 -2.41 20.12 -1.65
N LYS A 247 -2.22 19.26 -2.64
CA LYS A 247 -1.09 19.31 -3.57
C LYS A 247 -1.62 19.61 -4.97
N LEU A 248 -1.08 20.66 -5.58
CA LEU A 248 -1.27 20.93 -6.99
C LEU A 248 -0.34 20.03 -7.82
N PHE A 249 -0.93 19.17 -8.64
CA PHE A 249 -0.21 18.23 -9.52
C PHE A 249 -0.15 18.71 -10.97
N ASP A 250 -1.18 19.42 -11.46
CA ASP A 250 -1.15 20.08 -12.77
C ASP A 250 -0.69 21.55 -12.61
N PRO A 251 0.54 21.92 -13.00
CA PRO A 251 1.03 23.28 -12.88
C PRO A 251 0.30 24.24 -13.83
N ASN A 252 -0.34 23.76 -14.90
CA ASN A 252 -0.97 24.61 -15.91
C ASN A 252 -2.19 25.37 -15.37
N ILE A 253 -2.82 24.88 -14.30
CA ILE A 253 -3.96 25.55 -13.68
C ILE A 253 -3.56 26.46 -12.51
N ARG A 254 -2.26 26.56 -12.17
CA ARG A 254 -1.77 27.27 -10.98
C ARG A 254 -2.30 28.70 -10.89
N ASN A 255 -2.26 29.43 -12.00
CA ASN A 255 -2.68 30.83 -12.06
C ASN A 255 -4.16 31.00 -12.44
N THR A 256 -4.89 29.90 -12.65
CA THR A 256 -6.32 29.94 -12.96
C THR A 256 -7.11 30.26 -11.69
N ARG A 257 -7.95 31.29 -11.73
CA ARG A 257 -8.91 31.56 -10.64
C ARG A 257 -9.86 30.38 -10.51
N LEU A 258 -10.20 29.99 -9.28
CA LEU A 258 -11.09 28.83 -9.07
C LEU A 258 -12.42 29.01 -9.83
N ILE A 259 -12.96 30.23 -9.90
CA ILE A 259 -14.23 30.53 -10.57
C ILE A 259 -14.17 30.46 -12.10
N ASP A 260 -12.97 30.50 -12.69
CA ASP A 260 -12.76 30.46 -14.14
C ASP A 260 -12.41 29.05 -14.64
N MET A 261 -12.47 28.03 -13.77
CA MET A 261 -12.19 26.66 -14.18
C MET A 261 -13.15 26.20 -15.28
N VAL A 262 -12.60 25.70 -16.38
CA VAL A 262 -13.34 25.15 -17.53
C VAL A 262 -13.33 23.63 -17.54
N THR A 263 -14.42 23.02 -17.99
CA THR A 263 -14.56 21.58 -18.23
C THR A 263 -14.07 21.16 -19.61
N ASP A 264 -14.11 22.08 -20.56
CA ASP A 264 -13.66 21.91 -21.94
C ASP A 264 -13.03 23.23 -22.39
N LYS A 265 -11.75 23.19 -22.77
CA LYS A 265 -11.02 24.37 -23.25
C LYS A 265 -11.43 24.78 -24.68
N SER A 266 -11.93 23.85 -25.48
CA SER A 266 -12.35 24.10 -26.86
C SER A 266 -13.71 24.81 -26.94
N GLU A 267 -14.61 24.52 -25.99
CA GLU A 267 -15.95 25.11 -25.91
C GLU A 267 -16.07 26.23 -24.86
N ASP A 268 -14.97 26.60 -24.18
CA ASP A 268 -14.93 27.54 -23.03
C ASP A 268 -16.00 27.25 -21.95
N LYS A 269 -16.33 25.96 -21.78
CA LYS A 269 -17.44 25.55 -20.93
C LYS A 269 -17.00 25.60 -19.47
N LYS A 270 -17.52 26.56 -18.70
CA LYS A 270 -17.16 26.74 -17.28
C LYS A 270 -17.76 25.66 -16.36
N VAL A 271 -17.01 25.32 -15.31
CA VAL A 271 -17.46 24.44 -14.21
C VAL A 271 -18.60 25.08 -13.42
N LEU A 272 -18.56 26.40 -13.24
CA LEU A 272 -19.65 27.19 -12.68
C LEU A 272 -20.44 27.82 -13.82
N HIS A 273 -21.73 27.54 -13.88
CA HIS A 273 -22.64 28.21 -14.81
C HIS A 273 -22.93 29.64 -14.34
N GLU A 274 -23.37 30.52 -15.25
CA GLU A 274 -23.60 31.95 -14.99
C GLU A 274 -24.46 32.21 -13.76
N ALA A 275 -25.59 31.52 -13.62
CA ALA A 275 -26.46 31.66 -12.45
C ALA A 275 -25.74 31.37 -11.11
N GLN A 276 -24.78 30.44 -11.12
CA GLN A 276 -23.98 30.12 -9.93
C GLN A 276 -22.90 31.15 -9.63
N ILE A 277 -22.36 31.78 -10.67
CA ILE A 277 -21.43 32.91 -10.53
C ILE A 277 -22.19 34.09 -9.94
N THR A 278 -23.38 34.41 -10.46
CA THR A 278 -24.25 35.44 -9.90
C THR A 278 -24.59 35.17 -8.43
N GLU A 279 -25.04 33.95 -8.10
CA GLU A 279 -25.33 33.54 -6.72
C GLU A 279 -24.12 33.71 -5.79
N LEU A 280 -22.91 33.41 -6.27
CA LEU A 280 -21.68 33.61 -5.51
C LEU A 280 -21.41 35.09 -5.24
N LEU A 281 -21.49 35.94 -6.26
CA LEU A 281 -21.21 37.37 -6.15
C LEU A 281 -22.21 38.08 -5.24
N GLU A 282 -23.50 37.74 -5.36
CA GLU A 282 -24.55 38.21 -4.46
C GLU A 282 -24.28 37.77 -3.02
N SER A 283 -23.89 36.51 -2.82
CA SER A 283 -23.57 35.95 -1.50
C SER A 283 -22.37 36.62 -0.83
N ILE A 284 -21.38 37.09 -1.60
CA ILE A 284 -20.23 37.84 -1.10
C ILE A 284 -20.65 39.27 -0.73
N SER A 285 -21.57 39.86 -1.48
CA SER A 285 -22.02 41.25 -1.30
C SER A 285 -23.04 41.45 -0.19
N LEU A 286 -23.46 40.38 0.50
CA LEU A 286 -24.43 40.46 1.61
C LEU A 286 -23.90 41.34 2.76
N THR A 287 -24.77 42.19 3.30
CA THR A 287 -24.44 43.08 4.43
C THR A 287 -24.28 42.34 5.76
N GLN A 288 -24.97 41.21 5.94
CA GLN A 288 -24.87 40.37 7.13
C GLN A 288 -24.69 38.91 6.75
N GLY A 289 -23.64 38.29 7.30
CA GLY A 289 -23.23 36.95 6.89
C GLY A 289 -22.88 36.93 5.40
N SER A 290 -21.89 37.71 4.98
CA SER A 290 -21.30 37.52 3.66
C SER A 290 -20.58 36.18 3.55
N CYS A 291 -20.42 35.70 2.33
CA CYS A 291 -19.47 34.65 2.01
C CYS A 291 -18.06 35.25 2.04
N GLU A 292 -17.21 34.83 2.98
CA GLU A 292 -15.82 35.28 3.12
C GLU A 292 -14.89 34.61 2.09
N TYR A 293 -15.27 34.67 0.81
CA TYR A 293 -14.49 34.12 -0.28
C TYR A 293 -13.92 35.23 -1.16
N ASN A 294 -12.62 35.18 -1.42
CA ASN A 294 -11.96 36.07 -2.37
C ASN A 294 -12.11 35.51 -3.80
N VAL A 295 -12.81 36.24 -4.68
CA VAL A 295 -13.03 35.85 -6.09
C VAL A 295 -11.74 35.70 -6.90
N ASN A 296 -10.65 36.35 -6.47
CA ASN A 296 -9.35 36.26 -7.13
C ASN A 296 -8.52 35.05 -6.68
N THR A 297 -9.02 34.22 -5.77
CA THR A 297 -8.32 33.00 -5.32
C THR A 297 -8.05 32.08 -6.50
N THR A 298 -6.78 31.71 -6.68
CA THR A 298 -6.28 30.78 -7.70
C THR A 298 -6.03 29.38 -7.13
N PHE A 299 -5.74 28.41 -8.00
CA PHE A 299 -5.27 27.09 -7.54
C PHE A 299 -3.91 27.14 -6.85
N GLY A 300 -3.04 28.06 -7.24
CA GLY A 300 -1.74 28.30 -6.60
C GLY A 300 -1.89 28.81 -5.17
N ASP A 301 -2.87 29.68 -4.90
CA ASP A 301 -3.12 30.24 -3.56
C ASP A 301 -3.59 29.19 -2.54
N VAL A 302 -4.17 28.09 -3.03
CA VAL A 302 -4.68 27.00 -2.18
C VAL A 302 -3.74 25.79 -2.14
N ASP A 303 -2.63 25.83 -2.87
CA ASP A 303 -1.58 24.80 -2.82
C ASP A 303 -0.95 24.77 -1.42
N GLY A 304 -0.83 23.59 -0.84
CA GLY A 304 -0.40 23.40 0.55
C GLY A 304 -1.44 23.72 1.63
N LYS A 305 -2.63 24.24 1.28
CA LYS A 305 -3.70 24.53 2.26
C LYS A 305 -4.27 23.22 2.84
N ALA A 306 -4.46 23.18 4.15
CA ALA A 306 -4.99 22.01 4.84
C ALA A 306 -6.52 21.91 4.74
N LEU A 307 -7.04 20.69 4.64
CA LEU A 307 -8.45 20.41 4.89
C LEU A 307 -8.79 20.78 6.34
N ALA A 308 -9.83 21.59 6.51
CA ALA A 308 -10.32 22.04 7.80
C ALA A 308 -11.45 21.13 8.30
N PHE A 309 -11.27 20.59 9.50
CA PHE A 309 -12.24 19.75 10.21
C PHE A 309 -12.70 20.46 11.48
N ILE A 310 -14.00 20.40 11.78
CA ILE A 310 -14.56 21.00 13.01
C ILE A 310 -14.39 20.06 14.21
N GLY A 311 -14.51 18.76 13.99
CA GLY A 311 -14.36 17.75 15.02
C GLY A 311 -13.28 16.70 14.69
N PRO A 312 -13.24 15.59 15.44
CA PRO A 312 -12.26 14.52 15.24
C PRO A 312 -12.54 13.68 13.98
N GLU A 313 -13.68 13.87 13.32
CA GLU A 313 -14.08 13.10 12.15
C GLU A 313 -13.08 13.26 11.00
N ARG A 314 -12.69 12.15 10.36
CA ARG A 314 -11.74 12.13 9.25
C ARG A 314 -12.22 11.23 8.11
N PRO A 315 -11.90 11.58 6.85
CA PRO A 315 -12.09 10.70 5.72
C PRO A 315 -11.21 9.45 5.84
N PHE A 316 -11.47 8.45 5.00
CA PHE A 316 -10.62 7.27 4.89
C PHE A 316 -9.23 7.65 4.35
N ASN A 317 -8.19 7.42 5.15
CA ASN A 317 -6.82 7.80 4.79
C ASN A 317 -6.35 7.07 3.53
N ARG A 318 -6.68 5.78 3.45
CA ARG A 318 -6.41 4.91 2.28
C ARG A 318 -6.97 5.46 0.96
N CYS A 319 -8.16 6.07 0.98
CA CYS A 319 -8.78 6.59 -0.24
C CYS A 319 -8.09 7.87 -0.71
N LEU A 320 -7.74 8.75 0.22
CA LEU A 320 -6.94 9.94 -0.08
C LEU A 320 -5.55 9.57 -0.59
N ASN A 321 -4.90 8.59 0.06
CA ASN A 321 -3.58 8.12 -0.35
C ASN A 321 -3.62 7.55 -1.77
N LEU A 322 -4.59 6.68 -2.07
CA LEU A 322 -4.78 6.12 -3.40
C LEU A 322 -4.99 7.21 -4.45
N GLN A 323 -5.86 8.20 -4.18
CA GLN A 323 -6.11 9.28 -5.12
C GLN A 323 -4.86 10.15 -5.34
N ALA A 324 -4.07 10.41 -4.31
CA ALA A 324 -2.79 11.11 -4.42
C ALA A 324 -1.76 10.33 -5.24
N ARG A 325 -1.68 9.01 -5.05
CA ARG A 325 -0.78 8.15 -5.82
C ARG A 325 -1.13 8.12 -7.30
N VAL A 326 -2.42 8.06 -7.65
CA VAL A 326 -2.87 8.16 -9.05
C VAL A 326 -2.55 9.54 -9.63
N ALA A 327 -2.81 10.61 -8.88
CA ALA A 327 -2.48 11.97 -9.32
C ALA A 327 -0.97 12.15 -9.58
N ARG A 328 -0.12 11.58 -8.71
CA ARG A 328 1.34 11.54 -8.89
C ARG A 328 1.74 10.80 -10.17
N VAL A 329 1.20 9.60 -10.40
CA VAL A 329 1.50 8.80 -11.62
C VAL A 329 1.12 9.58 -12.89
N LEU A 330 -0.04 10.22 -12.90
CA LEU A 330 -0.45 11.06 -14.02
C LEU A 330 0.45 12.27 -14.19
N ALA A 331 0.82 12.95 -13.10
CA ALA A 331 1.71 14.10 -13.16
C ALA A 331 3.09 13.72 -13.70
N LEU A 332 3.65 12.57 -13.28
CA LEU A 332 4.89 12.02 -13.84
C LEU A 332 4.77 11.73 -15.33
N LYS A 333 3.69 11.04 -15.75
CA LYS A 333 3.43 10.73 -17.16
C LYS A 333 3.34 11.98 -18.04
N ASN A 334 2.83 13.08 -17.49
CA ASN A 334 2.72 14.36 -18.20
C ASN A 334 3.97 15.27 -18.02
N GLY A 335 5.00 14.83 -17.30
CA GLY A 335 6.21 15.62 -17.04
C GLY A 335 5.96 16.87 -16.16
N TRP A 336 4.92 16.85 -15.33
CA TRP A 336 4.51 17.97 -14.48
C TRP A 336 5.25 18.05 -13.15
N ILE A 337 5.83 16.94 -12.71
CA ILE A 337 6.63 16.83 -11.48
C ILE A 337 7.89 16.00 -11.76
N GLU A 338 8.91 16.21 -10.94
CA GLU A 338 10.14 15.41 -10.98
C GLU A 338 9.90 13.98 -10.48
N GLU A 339 10.65 13.01 -11.02
CA GLU A 339 10.60 11.60 -10.59
C GLU A 339 10.93 11.42 -9.10
N SER A 340 11.79 12.29 -8.58
CA SER A 340 12.22 12.36 -7.18
C SER A 340 11.11 12.79 -6.22
N TYR A 341 10.06 13.46 -6.72
CA TYR A 341 8.98 13.92 -5.85
C TYR A 341 8.17 12.73 -5.34
N ASP A 342 8.11 12.57 -4.03
CA ASP A 342 7.26 11.58 -3.38
C ASP A 342 6.68 12.13 -2.06
N PHE A 343 5.72 11.41 -1.48
CA PHE A 343 5.14 11.74 -0.19
C PHE A 343 4.96 10.46 0.66
N PRO A 344 5.04 10.57 2.00
CA PRO A 344 4.94 9.40 2.88
C PRO A 344 3.70 8.56 2.61
N ASP A 345 3.82 7.24 2.74
CA ASP A 345 2.62 6.41 2.76
C ASP A 345 1.82 6.70 4.03
N PHE A 346 0.53 7.00 3.87
CA PHE A 346 -0.38 7.30 4.98
C PHE A 346 -1.61 6.40 4.94
N TRP A 347 -1.46 5.19 4.38
CA TRP A 347 -2.46 4.14 4.38
C TRP A 347 -2.48 3.42 5.74
N SER A 348 -2.82 4.18 6.79
CA SER A 348 -2.76 3.76 8.21
C SER A 348 -3.97 2.95 8.68
N ASP A 349 -5.05 2.92 7.90
CA ASP A 349 -6.35 2.36 8.32
C ASP A 349 -6.58 0.93 7.80
N VAL A 350 -5.55 0.29 7.23
CA VAL A 350 -5.57 -1.10 6.73
C VAL A 350 -4.20 -1.70 7.04
N ASP A 351 -4.17 -2.87 7.68
CA ASP A 351 -2.92 -3.56 8.02
C ASP A 351 -2.10 -3.84 6.74
N LEU A 352 -0.77 -3.76 6.83
CA LEU A 352 0.13 -4.07 5.72
C LEU A 352 -0.04 -5.53 5.26
N ASN A 353 -0.32 -6.43 6.20
CA ASN A 353 -0.64 -7.83 5.92
C ASN A 353 -1.96 -7.96 5.16
N ASP A 354 -3.01 -7.20 5.53
CA ASP A 354 -4.28 -7.17 4.80
C ASP A 354 -4.15 -6.62 3.38
N LYS A 355 -3.16 -5.76 3.13
CA LYS A 355 -2.83 -5.29 1.77
C LYS A 355 -2.28 -6.48 0.97
N MET A 356 -1.24 -7.17 1.46
CA MET A 356 -0.57 -8.28 0.77
C MET A 356 -1.42 -9.55 0.61
N ASP A 357 -2.21 -9.91 1.63
CA ASP A 357 -3.13 -11.06 1.57
C ASP A 357 -4.21 -10.87 0.50
N TYR A 358 -4.63 -9.61 0.31
CA TYR A 358 -5.59 -9.24 -0.72
C TYR A 358 -4.98 -9.36 -2.14
N PHE A 359 -3.71 -9.01 -2.28
CA PHE A 359 -2.95 -9.19 -3.54
C PHE A 359 -2.75 -10.67 -3.88
N HIS A 360 -2.37 -11.50 -2.92
CA HIS A 360 -2.16 -12.93 -3.17
C HIS A 360 -3.45 -13.67 -3.51
N ARG A 361 -4.57 -13.41 -2.80
CA ARG A 361 -5.84 -14.09 -3.09
C ARG A 361 -6.44 -13.68 -4.43
N SER A 362 -6.34 -12.41 -4.82
CA SER A 362 -6.91 -11.94 -6.10
C SER A 362 -6.16 -12.45 -7.33
N LEU A 363 -4.88 -12.82 -7.20
CA LEU A 363 -4.12 -13.48 -8.28
C LEU A 363 -4.41 -14.98 -8.35
N LEU A 364 -4.47 -15.68 -7.21
CA LEU A 364 -4.82 -17.09 -7.17
C LEU A 364 -6.26 -17.35 -7.66
N GLU A 365 -7.19 -16.43 -7.40
CA GLU A 365 -8.56 -16.50 -7.94
C GLU A 365 -8.61 -16.21 -9.45
N ALA A 366 -7.69 -15.42 -10.01
CA ALA A 366 -7.63 -15.15 -11.45
C ALA A 366 -7.06 -16.34 -12.23
N GLU A 367 -6.03 -17.01 -11.68
CA GLU A 367 -5.47 -18.25 -12.26
C GLU A 367 -6.47 -19.41 -12.23
N ALA A 368 -7.35 -19.47 -11.21
CA ALA A 368 -8.40 -20.48 -11.12
C ALA A 368 -9.54 -20.29 -12.15
N ILE A 369 -9.75 -19.06 -12.65
CA ILE A 369 -10.76 -18.74 -13.66
C ILE A 369 -10.23 -18.97 -15.08
N GLU A 370 -8.91 -18.88 -15.31
CA GLU A 370 -8.31 -19.24 -16.60
C GLU A 370 -8.09 -20.76 -16.76
N ALA A 371 -8.18 -21.52 -15.67
CA ALA A 371 -8.04 -22.98 -15.67
C ALA A 371 -9.38 -23.76 -15.71
N ALA A 372 -10.52 -23.07 -15.81
CA ALA A 372 -11.87 -23.63 -15.92
C ALA A 372 -12.55 -23.16 -17.21
#